data_AF-A0A7M5XNF4-F1
#
_entry.id   AF-A0A7M5XNF4-F1
#
_cell.length_a   1.000
_cell.length_b   1.000
_cell.length_c   1.000
_cell.angle_alpha   90.00
_cell.angle_beta   90.00
_cell.angle_gamma   90.00
#
_symmetry.space_group_name_H-M   'P 1'
#
loop_
_entity.id
_entity.type
_entity.pdbx_description
1 polymer ?
#
loop_
_entity_poly.entity_id
_entity_poly.type
_entity_poly.pdbx_seq_one_letter_code
_entity_poly.pdbx_strand_id
1 'polypeptide(L)'
;MVLEVLGDPAPIKTKTCNCRIKIDCPLNGKCLQKSVIYKFHVKANPEDDGVHYIGLTESTFKNRWYNYRHDFRNESKEKSTELSKHVWSLKKAGSTPTLSWDY
;
A
#
# COMPACT_ATOMS: atom_id res chain seq x y z
N MET A 1 -42.01 -26.90 -16.46
CA MET A 1 -41.14 -25.78 -16.05
C MET A 1 -39.77 -26.09 -16.64
N VAL A 2 -39.45 -25.50 -17.80
CA VAL A 2 -38.15 -25.71 -18.44
C VAL A 2 -37.19 -24.72 -17.80
N LEU A 3 -36.21 -25.20 -17.03
CA LEU A 3 -35.10 -24.35 -16.62
C LEU A 3 -34.19 -24.19 -17.84
N GLU A 4 -34.26 -23.05 -18.50
CA GLU A 4 -33.20 -22.64 -19.42
C GLU A 4 -31.93 -22.39 -18.60
N VAL A 5 -30.90 -23.18 -18.88
CA VAL A 5 -29.56 -23.01 -18.32
C VAL A 5 -28.94 -21.79 -19.02
N LEU A 6 -28.96 -20.64 -18.35
CA LEU A 6 -28.20 -19.46 -18.80
C LEU A 6 -26.72 -19.83 -18.78
N GLY A 7 -26.10 -19.88 -19.96
CA GLY A 7 -24.69 -20.26 -20.11
C GLY A 7 -23.78 -19.42 -19.22
N ASP A 8 -22.75 -20.07 -18.67
CA ASP A 8 -21.81 -19.45 -17.73
C ASP A 8 -21.25 -18.14 -18.31
N PRO A 9 -21.38 -17.00 -17.61
CA PRO A 9 -20.77 -15.77 -18.07
C PRO A 9 -19.26 -15.94 -18.11
N ALA A 10 -18.65 -15.56 -19.25
CA ALA A 10 -17.21 -15.60 -19.42
C ALA A 10 -16.52 -14.91 -18.22
N PRO A 11 -15.42 -15.47 -17.68
CA PRO A 11 -14.80 -14.96 -16.46
C PRO A 11 -14.39 -13.51 -16.66
N ILE A 12 -14.96 -12.62 -15.84
CA ILE A 12 -14.62 -11.19 -15.82
C ILE A 12 -13.16 -11.07 -15.42
N LYS A 13 -12.28 -10.71 -16.37
CA LYS A 13 -10.88 -10.41 -16.07
C LYS A 13 -10.82 -9.15 -15.21
N THR A 14 -10.68 -9.33 -13.90
CA THR A 14 -10.49 -8.22 -12.97
C THR A 14 -9.08 -7.65 -13.11
N LYS A 15 -8.97 -6.33 -13.27
CA LYS A 15 -7.67 -5.65 -13.34
C LYS A 15 -7.00 -5.69 -11.96
N THR A 16 -5.76 -6.15 -11.89
CA THR A 16 -4.97 -6.19 -10.64
C THR A 16 -4.19 -4.90 -10.39
N CYS A 17 -3.97 -4.09 -11.42
CA CYS A 17 -3.25 -2.82 -11.36
C CYS A 17 -3.74 -1.84 -12.44
N ASN A 18 -3.71 -0.56 -12.09
CA ASN A 18 -3.98 0.58 -12.99
C ASN A 18 -2.94 1.70 -12.82
N CYS A 19 -1.71 1.37 -12.43
CA CYS A 19 -0.60 2.33 -12.45
C CYS A 19 -0.25 2.70 -13.90
N ARG A 20 0.12 3.98 -14.14
CA ARG A 20 0.59 4.44 -15.45
C ARG A 20 1.85 3.70 -15.87
N ILE A 21 2.81 3.59 -14.94
CA ILE A 21 4.04 2.81 -15.07
C ILE A 21 3.86 1.58 -14.19
N LYS A 22 3.79 0.39 -14.81
CA LYS A 22 3.46 -0.85 -14.09
C LYS A 22 4.62 -1.35 -13.22
N ILE A 23 5.85 -1.13 -13.66
CA ILE A 23 7.06 -1.54 -12.93
C ILE A 23 7.20 -0.80 -11.59
N ASP A 24 6.72 0.44 -11.51
CA ASP A 24 6.72 1.25 -10.28
C ASP A 24 5.52 0.96 -9.36
N CYS A 25 4.76 -0.11 -9.64
CA CYS A 25 3.64 -0.45 -8.78
C CYS A 25 4.17 -0.89 -7.41
N PRO A 26 3.75 -0.23 -6.31
CA PRO A 26 4.25 -0.52 -4.96
C PRO A 26 3.89 -1.92 -4.43
N LEU A 27 3.13 -2.70 -5.19
CA LEU A 27 2.80 -4.08 -4.86
C LEU A 27 2.93 -4.96 -6.11
N ASN A 28 3.96 -4.74 -6.92
CA ASN A 28 4.34 -5.59 -8.07
C ASN A 28 3.17 -5.90 -9.02
N GLY A 29 2.37 -4.88 -9.36
CA GLY A 29 1.22 -5.03 -10.27
C GLY A 29 -0.06 -5.54 -9.61
N LYS A 30 -0.16 -5.51 -8.27
CA LYS A 30 -1.34 -5.95 -7.50
C LYS A 30 -2.00 -4.87 -6.65
N CYS A 31 -1.74 -3.59 -6.93
CA CYS A 31 -2.23 -2.48 -6.09
C CYS A 31 -3.77 -2.36 -5.99
N LEU A 32 -4.54 -3.00 -6.87
CA LEU A 32 -6.01 -3.02 -6.80
C LEU A 32 -6.58 -4.14 -5.93
N GLN A 33 -5.74 -5.02 -5.37
CA GLN A 33 -6.19 -6.06 -4.46
C GLN A 33 -6.76 -5.44 -3.17
N LYS A 34 -7.90 -5.99 -2.72
CA LYS A 34 -8.61 -5.61 -1.49
C LYS A 34 -8.31 -6.61 -0.38
N SER A 35 -8.58 -6.23 0.88
CA SER A 35 -8.45 -7.14 2.03
C SER A 35 -7.06 -7.78 2.11
N VAL A 36 -6.02 -6.97 1.97
CA VAL A 36 -4.63 -7.44 1.93
C VAL A 36 -3.91 -7.17 3.24
N ILE A 37 -3.05 -8.10 3.62
CA ILE A 37 -1.96 -7.90 4.57
C ILE A 37 -0.72 -7.59 3.73
N TYR A 38 0.08 -6.62 4.16
CA TYR A 38 1.30 -6.20 3.45
C TYR A 38 2.38 -5.84 4.46
N LYS A 39 3.63 -5.93 4.00
CA LYS A 39 4.80 -5.51 4.76
C LYS A 39 5.23 -4.11 4.30
N PHE A 40 5.54 -3.25 5.25
CA PHE A 40 6.24 -1.98 5.04
C PHE A 40 7.66 -2.12 5.55
N HIS A 41 8.59 -1.49 4.86
CA HIS A 41 9.96 -1.36 5.31
C HIS A 41 10.34 0.12 5.34
N VAL A 42 10.76 0.59 6.51
CA VAL A 42 11.20 1.95 6.75
C VAL A 42 12.67 1.93 7.09
N LYS A 43 13.49 2.60 6.30
CA LYS A 43 14.91 2.80 6.60
C LYS A 43 15.17 4.26 6.88
N ALA A 44 15.83 4.59 7.99
CA ALA A 44 16.22 5.98 8.27
C ALA A 44 17.23 6.46 7.22
N ASN A 45 18.22 5.60 6.93
CA ASN A 45 19.31 5.83 5.98
C ASN A 45 19.47 4.59 5.06
N PRO A 46 20.10 4.70 3.87
CA PRO A 46 20.25 3.57 2.95
C PRO A 46 20.99 2.35 3.53
N GLU A 47 21.95 2.59 4.42
CA GLU A 47 22.79 1.57 5.06
C GLU A 47 22.11 0.88 6.25
N ASP A 48 20.99 1.41 6.74
CA ASP A 48 20.24 0.86 7.87
C ASP A 48 19.48 -0.41 7.46
N ASP A 49 19.46 -1.43 8.31
CA ASP A 49 18.60 -2.61 8.16
C ASP A 49 17.12 -2.22 8.24
N GLY A 50 16.81 -1.12 8.93
CA GLY A 50 15.48 -0.53 9.01
C GLY A 50 14.49 -1.30 9.86
N VAL A 51 13.24 -0.83 9.85
CA VAL A 51 12.13 -1.39 10.64
C VAL A 51 11.03 -1.88 9.72
N HIS A 52 10.52 -3.07 10.02
CA HIS A 52 9.40 -3.65 9.32
C HIS A 52 8.08 -3.46 10.07
N TYR A 53 7.04 -3.10 9.33
CA TYR A 53 5.67 -2.99 9.82
C TYR A 53 4.78 -3.94 9.05
N ILE A 54 3.82 -4.56 9.73
CA ILE A 54 2.75 -5.32 9.08
C ILE A 54 1.49 -4.47 9.12
N GLY A 55 0.90 -4.25 7.95
CA GLY A 55 -0.34 -3.51 7.80
C GLY A 55 -1.43 -4.36 7.17
N LEU A 56 -2.67 -4.01 7.43
CA LEU A 56 -3.83 -4.59 6.77
C LEU A 56 -4.74 -3.49 6.21
N THR A 57 -5.51 -3.80 5.18
CA THR A 57 -6.54 -2.90 4.66
C THR A 57 -7.68 -3.66 4.01
N GLU A 58 -8.91 -3.30 4.34
CA GLU A 58 -10.12 -3.79 3.66
C GLU A 58 -10.22 -3.21 2.23
N SER A 59 -9.88 -1.92 2.08
CA SER A 59 -9.88 -1.21 0.80
C SER A 59 -8.80 -1.73 -0.15
N THR A 60 -8.69 -1.15 -1.36
CA THR A 60 -7.56 -1.50 -2.23
C THR A 60 -6.25 -1.04 -1.61
N PHE A 61 -5.18 -1.80 -1.81
CA PHE A 61 -3.85 -1.38 -1.38
C PHE A 61 -3.48 0.00 -1.92
N LYS A 62 -3.85 0.32 -3.17
CA LYS A 62 -3.61 1.62 -3.79
C LYS A 62 -4.25 2.77 -3.00
N ASN A 63 -5.47 2.60 -2.52
CA ASN A 63 -6.13 3.61 -1.68
C ASN A 63 -5.40 3.79 -0.35
N ARG A 64 -5.02 2.69 0.31
CA ARG A 64 -4.24 2.73 1.55
C ARG A 64 -2.87 3.40 1.34
N TRP A 65 -2.20 3.08 0.25
CA TRP A 65 -0.93 3.68 -0.14
C TRP A 65 -1.05 5.20 -0.34
N TYR A 66 -2.12 5.67 -1.00
CA TYR A 66 -2.37 7.11 -1.13
C TYR A 66 -2.59 7.80 0.22
N ASN A 67 -3.34 7.17 1.14
CA ASN A 67 -3.54 7.72 2.48
C ASN A 67 -2.23 7.85 3.25
N TYR A 68 -1.36 6.84 3.21
CA TYR A 68 -0.03 6.96 3.82
C TYR A 68 0.80 8.09 3.21
N ARG A 69 0.81 8.22 1.87
CA ARG A 69 1.54 9.32 1.21
C ARG A 69 1.01 10.69 1.61
N HIS A 70 -0.29 10.82 1.81
CA HIS A 70 -0.91 12.02 2.33
C HIS A 70 -0.45 12.28 3.77
N ASP A 71 -0.49 11.28 4.63
CA ASP A 71 -0.13 11.41 6.05
C ASP A 71 1.36 11.72 6.26
N PHE A 72 2.23 11.15 5.44
CA PHE A 72 3.67 11.44 5.49
C PHE A 72 4.02 12.83 4.94
N ARG A 73 3.12 13.52 4.23
CA ARG A 73 3.36 14.88 3.70
C ARG A 73 2.81 15.98 4.60
N ASN A 74 1.81 15.67 5.43
CA ASN A 74 1.13 16.64 6.27
C ASN A 74 1.45 16.39 7.75
N GLU A 75 2.19 17.29 8.39
CA GLU A 75 2.63 17.11 9.79
C GLU A 75 1.44 16.97 10.76
N SER A 76 0.31 17.63 10.47
CA SER A 76 -0.94 17.47 11.23
C SER A 76 -1.49 16.03 11.26
N LYS A 77 -1.00 15.15 10.38
CA LYS A 77 -1.35 13.74 10.31
C LYS A 77 -0.30 12.82 10.94
N GLU A 78 0.70 13.36 11.63
CA GLU A 78 1.74 12.58 12.32
C GLU A 78 1.18 11.45 13.18
N LYS A 79 0.08 11.70 13.89
CA LYS A 79 -0.50 10.74 14.84
C LYS A 79 -1.61 9.87 14.21
N SER A 80 -1.81 9.91 12.89
CA SER A 80 -2.89 9.16 12.22
C SER A 80 -2.73 7.65 12.30
N THR A 81 -1.49 7.16 12.30
CA THR A 81 -1.13 5.75 12.40
C THR A 81 0.20 5.61 13.13
N GLU A 82 0.51 4.42 13.63
CA GLU A 82 1.81 4.15 14.27
C GLU A 82 2.98 4.34 13.28
N LEU A 83 2.77 3.94 12.03
CA LEU A 83 3.73 4.16 10.96
C LEU A 83 3.97 5.65 10.69
N SER A 84 2.90 6.46 10.70
CA SER A 84 3.01 7.92 10.55
C SER A 84 3.86 8.53 11.65
N LYS A 85 3.66 8.13 12.92
CA LYS A 85 4.46 8.63 14.05
C LYS A 85 5.94 8.36 13.85
N HIS A 86 6.29 7.13 13.46
CA HIS A 86 7.69 6.76 13.23
C HIS A 86 8.31 7.51 12.05
N VAL A 87 7.61 7.63 10.92
CA VAL A 87 8.13 8.39 9.76
C VAL A 87 8.36 9.86 10.12
N TRP A 88 7.47 10.47 10.90
CA TRP A 88 7.62 11.86 11.33
C TRP A 88 8.70 12.05 12.38
N SER A 89 8.90 11.10 13.31
CA SER A 89 10.00 11.17 14.26
C SER A 89 11.36 11.15 13.55
N LEU A 90 11.51 10.30 12.52
CA LEU A 90 12.71 10.26 11.68
C LEU A 90 12.94 11.58 10.94
N LYS A 91 11.88 12.18 10.38
CA LYS A 91 11.96 13.50 9.72
C LYS A 91 12.37 14.61 10.67
N LYS A 92 11.80 14.65 11.88
CA LYS A 92 12.14 15.63 12.92
C LYS A 92 13.57 15.46 13.42
N ALA A 93 14.11 14.24 13.37
CA ALA A 93 15.52 13.95 13.62
C ALA A 93 16.44 14.29 12.43
N GLY A 94 15.92 14.89 11.36
CA GLY A 94 16.71 15.31 10.18
C GLY A 94 16.94 14.21 9.15
N SER A 95 16.34 13.03 9.30
CA SER A 95 16.47 11.93 8.35
C SER A 95 15.47 12.06 7.18
N THR A 96 15.83 11.53 6.01
CA THR A 96 14.92 11.39 4.87
C THR A 96 14.62 9.90 4.66
N PRO A 97 13.62 9.33 5.35
CA PRO A 97 13.43 7.90 5.38
C PRO A 97 13.03 7.33 4.02
N THR A 98 13.64 6.21 3.66
CA THR A 98 13.24 5.42 2.49
C THR A 98 12.11 4.46 2.90
N LEU A 99 11.07 4.41 2.08
CA LEU A 99 9.86 3.63 2.32
C LEU A 99 9.66 2.66 1.17
N SER A 100 9.51 1.37 1.48
CA SER A 100 9.15 0.34 0.51
C SER A 100 8.06 -0.58 1.04
N TRP A 101 7.41 -1.28 0.10
CA TRP A 101 6.23 -2.09 0.33
C TRP A 101 6.42 -3.44 -0.33
N ASP A 102 5.96 -4.49 0.33
CA ASP A 102 5.94 -5.84 -0.23
C ASP A 102 4.68 -6.60 0.20
N TYR A 103 4.34 -7.62 -0.57
CA TYR A 103 3.17 -8.49 -0.36
C TYR A 103 3.53 -9.72 0.48
#